data_AF-E0UB40-F1
#
_entry.id   AF-E0UB40-F1
#
_cell.length_a   1.000
_cell.length_b   1.000
_cell.length_c   1.000
_cell.angle_alpha   90.00
_cell.angle_beta   90.00
_cell.angle_gamma   90.00
#
_symmetry.space_group_name_H-M   'P 1'
#
loop_
_entity.id
_entity.type
_entity.pdbx_description
1 polymer ?
#
loop_
_entity_poly.entity_id
_entity_poly.type
_entity_poly.pdbx_seq_one_letter_code
_entity_poly.pdbx_strand_id
1 'polypeptide(L)'
;MKRKTVPYKFKLSKSRQHLSAEWVTFFIACLIVLTLVGLVIYIWITQEDKPPVLSITSSTEIRVAQGQYYVPFEVTNTGGGTAESVQVIGELLIDGKTQEAGEQQIDFLSGGETSKGAFIFTHNPQQGNLMIRVASYKLP
;
A
#
# COMPACT_ATOMS: atom_id res chain seq x y z
N MET A 1 -69.53 -41.00 48.73
CA MET A 1 -69.63 -40.42 47.37
C MET A 1 -68.21 -40.20 46.84
N LYS A 2 -67.84 -40.85 45.74
CA LYS A 2 -66.45 -41.14 45.32
C LYS A 2 -65.74 -39.89 44.75
N ARG A 3 -64.55 -39.55 45.28
CA ARG A 3 -63.62 -38.56 44.68
C ARG A 3 -63.05 -39.14 43.38
N LYS A 4 -63.27 -38.46 42.26
CA LYS A 4 -62.58 -38.75 41.00
C LYS A 4 -61.32 -37.88 40.93
N THR A 5 -60.17 -38.49 41.19
CA THR A 5 -58.86 -37.88 40.91
C THR A 5 -58.56 -38.08 39.43
N VAL A 6 -58.49 -36.99 38.67
CA VAL A 6 -58.00 -36.99 37.29
C VAL A 6 -56.46 -37.05 37.31
N PRO A 7 -55.82 -37.97 36.57
CA PRO A 7 -54.37 -38.06 36.56
C PRO A 7 -53.79 -36.92 35.72
N TYR A 8 -52.93 -36.10 36.33
CA TYR A 8 -52.14 -35.10 35.62
C TYR A 8 -51.05 -35.81 34.80
N LYS A 9 -51.17 -35.82 33.47
CA LYS A 9 -50.13 -36.33 32.56
C LYS A 9 -48.97 -35.33 32.50
N PHE A 10 -47.88 -35.64 33.19
CA PHE A 10 -46.62 -34.90 33.04
C PHE A 10 -46.02 -35.20 31.66
N LYS A 11 -46.08 -34.23 30.76
CA LYS A 11 -45.48 -34.33 29.42
C LYS A 11 -44.01 -33.95 29.56
N LEU A 12 -43.11 -34.94 29.58
CA LEU A 12 -41.67 -34.68 29.55
C LEU A 12 -41.34 -33.97 28.23
N SER A 13 -41.01 -32.69 28.35
CA SER A 13 -40.48 -31.88 27.26
C SER A 13 -39.19 -32.53 26.78
N LYS A 14 -39.21 -33.02 25.54
CA LYS A 14 -38.03 -33.53 24.84
C LYS A 14 -37.09 -32.34 24.67
N SER A 15 -36.00 -32.27 25.44
CA SER A 15 -34.96 -31.28 25.19
C SER A 15 -34.45 -31.53 23.78
N ARG A 16 -34.84 -30.67 22.83
CA ARG A 16 -34.16 -30.59 21.55
C ARG A 16 -32.73 -30.23 21.89
N GLN A 17 -31.83 -31.20 21.81
CA GLN A 17 -30.42 -30.91 21.84
C GLN A 17 -30.18 -29.97 20.66
N HIS A 18 -29.98 -28.68 20.93
CA HIS A 18 -29.44 -27.70 19.99
C HIS A 18 -27.96 -28.03 19.72
N LEU A 19 -27.70 -29.30 19.39
CA LEU A 19 -26.37 -29.81 19.09
C LEU A 19 -26.31 -29.96 17.57
N SER A 20 -26.17 -28.86 16.85
CA SER A 20 -25.81 -28.90 15.42
C SER A 20 -25.52 -27.52 14.84
N ALA A 21 -26.42 -26.53 14.96
CA ALA A 21 -26.20 -25.24 14.29
C ALA A 21 -25.32 -24.24 15.09
N GLU A 22 -25.50 -24.16 16.40
CA GLU A 22 -24.75 -23.24 17.28
C GLU A 22 -23.26 -23.61 17.36
N TRP A 23 -22.96 -24.91 17.41
CA TRP A 23 -21.58 -25.39 17.41
C TRP A 23 -20.90 -25.21 16.05
N VAL A 24 -21.62 -25.44 14.93
CA VAL A 24 -21.08 -25.20 13.59
C VAL A 24 -20.74 -23.72 13.39
N THR A 25 -21.63 -22.82 13.79
CA THR A 25 -21.37 -21.37 13.72
C THR A 25 -20.21 -20.95 14.62
N PHE A 26 -20.09 -21.54 15.82
CA PHE A 26 -18.94 -21.33 16.70
C PHE A 26 -17.62 -21.78 16.05
N PHE A 27 -17.56 -22.98 15.46
CA PHE A 27 -16.35 -23.46 14.78
C PHE A 27 -15.99 -22.62 13.55
N ILE A 28 -16.98 -22.21 12.76
CA ILE A 28 -16.75 -21.34 11.60
C ILE A 28 -16.19 -19.99 12.06
N ALA A 29 -16.79 -19.37 13.07
CA ALA A 29 -16.29 -18.11 13.61
C ALA A 29 -14.87 -18.27 14.18
N CYS A 30 -14.61 -19.33 14.93
CA CYS A 30 -13.29 -19.64 15.48
C CYS A 30 -12.24 -19.85 14.38
N LEU A 31 -12.58 -20.59 13.32
CA LEU A 31 -11.71 -20.82 12.18
C LEU A 31 -11.36 -19.52 11.45
N ILE A 32 -12.33 -18.63 11.24
CA ILE A 32 -12.11 -17.31 10.63
C ILE A 32 -11.13 -16.50 11.49
N VAL A 33 -11.37 -16.43 12.81
CA VAL A 33 -10.48 -15.71 13.72
C VAL A 33 -9.07 -16.28 13.72
N LEU A 34 -8.92 -17.62 13.82
CA LEU A 34 -7.62 -18.28 13.74
C LEU A 34 -6.90 -18.00 12.42
N THR A 35 -7.63 -17.97 11.31
CA THR A 35 -7.08 -17.66 9.99
C THR A 35 -6.56 -16.23 9.93
N LEU A 36 -7.33 -15.25 10.45
CA LEU A 36 -6.90 -13.85 10.51
C LEU A 36 -5.68 -13.68 11.41
N VAL A 37 -5.66 -14.31 12.59
CA VAL A 37 -4.50 -14.27 13.50
C VAL A 37 -3.28 -14.89 12.85
N GLY A 38 -3.43 -16.06 12.19
CA GLY A 38 -2.36 -16.71 11.45
C GLY A 38 -1.80 -15.84 10.33
N LEU A 39 -2.67 -15.14 9.59
CA LEU A 39 -2.27 -14.21 8.54
C LEU A 39 -1.52 -12.99 9.09
N VAL A 40 -1.94 -12.44 10.23
CA VAL A 40 -1.22 -11.34 10.90
C VAL A 40 0.16 -11.78 11.36
N ILE A 41 0.28 -12.96 12.00
CA ILE A 41 1.57 -13.53 12.41
C ILE A 41 2.46 -13.76 11.19
N TYR A 42 1.89 -14.29 10.10
CA TYR A 42 2.61 -14.52 8.86
C TYR A 42 3.16 -13.21 8.28
N ILE A 43 2.34 -12.15 8.19
CA ILE A 43 2.81 -10.83 7.76
C ILE A 43 3.92 -10.34 8.68
N TRP A 44 3.74 -10.44 10.00
CA TRP A 44 4.71 -9.93 10.97
C TRP A 44 6.08 -10.62 10.88
N ILE A 45 6.12 -11.92 10.59
CA ILE A 45 7.38 -12.67 10.41
C ILE A 45 8.01 -12.42 9.02
N THR A 46 7.18 -12.15 8.01
CA THR A 46 7.64 -12.00 6.61
C THR A 46 8.00 -10.55 6.27
N GLN A 47 7.46 -9.58 7.01
CA GLN A 47 7.71 -8.16 6.82
C GLN A 47 9.06 -7.81 7.45
N GLU A 48 10.11 -7.89 6.65
CA GLU A 48 11.43 -7.44 7.06
C GLU A 48 11.41 -5.91 7.15
N ASP A 49 11.70 -5.36 8.34
CA ASP A 49 11.92 -3.93 8.62
C ASP A 49 13.20 -3.43 7.92
N LYS A 50 13.22 -3.51 6.60
CA LYS A 50 14.32 -3.02 5.77
C LYS A 50 14.16 -1.51 5.59
N PRO A 51 15.23 -0.71 5.68
CA PRO A 51 15.14 0.73 5.40
C PRO A 51 14.61 0.99 3.98
N PRO A 52 14.00 2.16 3.72
CA PRO A 52 13.58 2.52 2.38
C PRO A 52 14.78 2.56 1.42
N VAL A 53 14.58 2.05 0.21
CA VAL A 53 15.59 2.08 -0.86
C VAL A 53 14.93 2.68 -2.08
N LEU A 54 15.33 3.89 -2.45
CA LEU A 54 14.67 4.67 -3.49
C LEU A 54 15.43 4.54 -4.81
N SER A 55 14.75 4.06 -5.84
CA SER A 55 15.24 4.02 -7.21
C SER A 55 14.42 4.94 -8.08
N ILE A 56 15.07 5.68 -8.97
CA ILE A 56 14.41 6.55 -9.93
C ILE A 56 14.64 6.08 -11.35
N THR A 57 13.60 6.15 -12.16
CA THR A 57 13.65 5.83 -13.59
C THR A 57 12.95 6.94 -14.35
N SER A 58 13.64 7.51 -15.33
CA SER A 58 13.06 8.50 -16.25
C SER A 58 12.72 7.80 -17.56
N SER A 59 11.49 7.98 -18.07
CA SER A 59 11.12 7.38 -19.37
C SER A 59 11.69 8.21 -20.52
N THR A 60 12.07 7.53 -21.59
CA THR A 60 12.58 8.16 -22.82
C THR A 60 11.48 8.91 -23.60
N GLU A 61 10.21 8.64 -23.29
CA GLU A 61 9.07 9.22 -23.99
C GLU A 61 8.77 10.64 -23.47
N ILE A 62 9.48 11.61 -24.05
CA ILE A 62 9.28 13.03 -23.77
C ILE A 62 8.07 13.52 -24.56
N ARG A 63 7.05 14.02 -23.87
CA ARG A 63 5.87 14.61 -24.50
C ARG A 63 6.07 16.10 -24.70
N VAL A 64 5.84 16.59 -25.91
CA VAL A 64 5.89 18.02 -26.22
C VAL A 64 4.48 18.58 -26.29
N ALA A 65 4.20 19.63 -25.51
CA ALA A 65 2.93 20.33 -25.55
C ALA A 65 3.15 21.83 -25.33
N GLN A 66 2.56 22.67 -26.20
CA GLN A 66 2.66 24.13 -26.11
C GLN A 66 4.11 24.66 -26.06
N GLY A 67 5.05 23.97 -26.74
CA GLY A 67 6.47 24.34 -26.76
C GLY A 67 7.25 23.96 -25.49
N GLN A 68 6.63 23.23 -24.56
CA GLN A 68 7.28 22.71 -23.36
C GLN A 68 7.50 21.20 -23.46
N TYR A 69 8.54 20.73 -22.78
CA TYR A 69 8.97 19.34 -22.76
C TYR A 69 8.62 18.70 -21.42
N TYR A 70 7.67 17.77 -21.44
CA TYR A 70 7.24 17.01 -20.28
C TYR A 70 8.06 15.73 -20.18
N VAL A 71 8.87 15.63 -19.14
CA VAL A 71 9.75 14.50 -18.90
C VAL A 71 9.21 13.69 -17.72
N PRO A 72 8.58 12.53 -17.97
CA PRO A 72 8.05 11.69 -16.91
C PRO A 72 9.17 10.99 -16.14
N PHE A 73 8.95 10.79 -14.85
CA PHE A 73 9.78 9.97 -13.99
C PHE A 73 8.93 9.11 -13.06
N GLU A 74 9.53 8.01 -12.62
CA GLU A 74 8.95 7.10 -11.63
C GLU A 74 9.97 6.89 -10.52
N VAL A 75 9.54 7.05 -9.27
CA VAL A 75 10.32 6.71 -8.08
C VAL A 75 9.70 5.49 -7.43
N THR A 76 10.50 4.44 -7.26
CA THR A 76 10.08 3.20 -6.62
C THR A 76 10.86 3.00 -5.33
N ASN A 77 10.15 2.72 -4.24
CA ASN A 77 10.76 2.28 -3.01
C ASN A 77 10.87 0.75 -3.03
N THR A 78 12.06 0.23 -3.33
CA THR A 78 12.34 -1.21 -3.33
C THR A 78 12.69 -1.75 -1.94
N GLY A 79 12.77 -0.87 -0.94
CA GLY A 79 12.94 -1.21 0.47
C GLY A 79 11.63 -1.61 1.15
N GLY A 80 11.71 -1.92 2.44
CA GLY A 80 10.55 -2.32 3.26
C GLY A 80 9.87 -1.16 3.99
N GLY A 81 10.65 -0.18 4.43
CA GLY A 81 10.20 0.96 5.22
C GLY A 81 9.59 2.07 4.37
N THR A 82 8.77 2.90 4.99
CA THR A 82 8.17 4.07 4.34
C THR A 82 9.15 5.23 4.33
N ALA A 83 9.22 5.94 3.20
CA ALA A 83 9.93 7.22 3.08
C ALA A 83 8.92 8.37 3.04
N GLU A 84 9.21 9.45 3.75
CA GLU A 84 8.43 10.67 3.73
C GLU A 84 9.19 11.81 3.06
N SER A 85 8.46 12.80 2.55
CA SER A 85 9.04 14.02 1.96
C SER A 85 10.16 13.72 0.97
N VAL A 86 9.95 12.73 0.08
CA VAL A 86 10.94 12.32 -0.91
C VAL A 86 11.11 13.44 -1.91
N GLN A 87 12.27 14.07 -1.91
CA GLN A 87 12.60 15.18 -2.80
C GLN A 87 13.25 14.64 -4.08
N VAL A 88 12.66 14.97 -5.22
CA VAL A 88 13.18 14.67 -6.55
C VAL A 88 13.65 15.96 -7.19
N ILE A 89 14.86 15.96 -7.71
CA ILE A 89 15.46 17.10 -8.40
C ILE A 89 15.70 16.73 -9.86
N GLY A 90 15.26 17.61 -10.77
CA GLY A 90 15.55 17.54 -12.19
C GLY A 90 16.39 18.75 -12.61
N GLU A 91 17.57 18.51 -13.17
CA GLU A 91 18.49 19.54 -13.65
C GLU A 91 18.83 19.30 -15.12
N LEU A 92 18.66 20.33 -15.96
CA LEU A 92 19.03 20.31 -17.37
C LEU A 92 20.26 21.19 -17.59
N LEU A 93 21.36 20.54 -18.00
CA LEU A 93 22.60 21.20 -18.35
C LEU A 93 22.75 21.28 -19.87
N ILE A 94 22.97 22.48 -20.41
CA ILE A 94 23.30 22.69 -21.83
C ILE A 94 24.61 23.47 -21.88
N ASP A 95 25.55 23.02 -22.72
CA ASP A 95 26.91 23.57 -22.81
C ASP A 95 27.65 23.62 -21.46
N GLY A 96 27.42 22.62 -20.61
CA GLY A 96 28.06 22.49 -19.30
C GLY A 96 27.56 23.46 -18.23
N LYS A 97 26.48 24.22 -18.50
CA LYS A 97 25.83 25.11 -17.54
C LYS A 97 24.41 24.64 -17.26
N THR A 98 24.00 24.66 -16.00
CA THR A 98 22.60 24.45 -15.63
C THR A 98 21.75 25.55 -16.23
N GLN A 99 20.92 25.19 -17.20
CA GLN A 99 19.98 26.12 -17.84
C GLN A 99 18.66 26.16 -17.09
N GLU A 100 18.19 24.99 -16.65
CA GLU A 100 16.92 24.83 -15.95
C GLU A 100 17.06 23.82 -14.82
N ALA A 101 16.35 24.06 -13.73
CA ALA A 101 16.25 23.14 -12.60
C ALA A 101 14.84 23.20 -12.02
N GLY A 102 14.40 22.08 -11.45
CA GLY A 102 13.12 21.97 -10.77
C GLY A 102 13.18 20.94 -9.64
N GLU A 103 12.27 21.09 -8.70
CA GLU A 103 12.07 20.14 -7.60
C GLU A 103 10.62 19.68 -7.52
N GLN A 104 10.43 18.44 -7.10
CA GLN A 104 9.14 17.89 -6.71
C GLN A 104 9.28 17.13 -5.41
N GLN A 105 8.22 17.12 -4.61
CA GLN A 105 8.14 16.34 -3.38
C GLN A 105 7.04 15.29 -3.52
N ILE A 106 7.36 14.07 -3.09
CA ILE A 106 6.38 13.01 -2.86
C ILE A 106 6.23 12.88 -1.34
N ASP A 107 5.02 13.12 -0.83
CA ASP A 107 4.80 13.21 0.61
C ASP A 107 5.06 11.89 1.34
N PHE A 108 4.62 10.77 0.76
CA PHE A 108 4.81 9.43 1.29
C PHE A 108 5.09 8.44 0.17
N LEU A 109 6.00 7.50 0.43
CA LEU A 109 6.29 6.38 -0.46
C LEU A 109 6.57 5.11 0.34
N SER A 110 5.57 4.24 0.39
CA SER A 110 5.58 2.99 1.16
C SER A 110 6.54 1.97 0.57
N GLY A 111 6.94 0.96 1.34
CA GLY A 111 7.75 -0.16 0.83
C GLY A 111 7.04 -0.89 -0.32
N GLY A 112 7.75 -1.06 -1.45
CA GLY A 112 7.22 -1.65 -2.68
C GLY A 112 6.37 -0.69 -3.54
N GLU A 113 6.15 0.55 -3.11
CA GLU A 113 5.32 1.52 -3.82
C GLU A 113 6.11 2.23 -4.94
N THR A 114 5.41 2.56 -6.02
CA THR A 114 5.93 3.41 -7.10
C THR A 114 5.06 4.65 -7.25
N SER A 115 5.68 5.82 -7.20
CA SER A 115 5.05 7.11 -7.49
C SER A 115 5.57 7.70 -8.79
N LYS A 116 4.71 8.41 -9.50
CA LYS A 116 5.00 8.96 -10.84
C LYS A 116 4.84 10.47 -10.84
N GLY A 117 5.69 11.13 -11.61
CA GLY A 117 5.65 12.58 -11.80
C GLY A 117 6.18 12.97 -13.16
N ALA A 118 6.25 14.28 -13.40
CA ALA A 118 6.89 14.81 -14.58
C ALA A 118 7.52 16.17 -14.26
N PHE A 119 8.73 16.38 -14.78
CA PHE A 119 9.32 17.72 -14.88
C PHE A 119 8.94 18.35 -16.21
N ILE A 120 8.80 19.68 -16.19
CA ILE A 120 8.46 20.46 -17.38
C ILE A 120 9.62 21.40 -17.64
N PHE A 121 10.23 21.27 -18.81
CA PHE A 121 11.34 22.12 -19.26
C PHE A 121 10.92 22.96 -20.45
N THR A 122 11.50 24.16 -20.56
CA THR A 122 11.31 25.05 -21.71
C THR A 122 12.30 24.74 -22.83
N HIS A 123 13.50 24.26 -22.50
CA HIS A 123 14.48 23.80 -23.47
C HIS A 123 14.36 22.30 -23.71
N ASN A 124 14.78 21.86 -24.90
CA ASN A 124 14.75 20.44 -25.24
C ASN A 124 15.77 19.67 -24.39
N PRO A 125 15.34 18.74 -23.51
CA PRO A 125 16.25 17.99 -22.65
C PRO A 125 17.18 17.05 -23.41
N GLN A 126 16.90 16.74 -24.69
CA GLN A 126 17.78 15.94 -25.55
C GLN A 126 18.97 16.72 -26.12
N GLN A 127 18.96 18.05 -26.06
CA GLN A 127 20.07 18.90 -26.52
C GLN A 127 21.16 19.08 -25.45
N GLY A 128 20.90 18.59 -24.25
CA GLY A 128 21.80 18.72 -23.11
C GLY A 128 21.93 17.41 -22.33
N ASN A 129 22.43 17.54 -21.12
CA ASN A 129 22.46 16.47 -20.14
C ASN A 129 21.37 16.72 -19.09
N LEU A 130 20.31 15.93 -19.15
CA LEU A 130 19.25 15.92 -18.16
C LEU A 130 19.58 14.93 -17.05
N MET A 131 19.68 15.41 -15.82
CA MET A 131 19.86 14.60 -14.64
C MET A 131 18.62 14.68 -13.76
N ILE A 132 17.97 13.54 -13.52
CA ILE A 132 16.88 13.42 -12.55
C ILE A 132 17.33 12.46 -11.45
N ARG A 133 17.25 12.91 -10.20
CA ARG A 133 17.67 12.11 -9.04
C ARG A 133 16.77 12.34 -7.84
N VAL A 134 16.68 11.33 -7.00
CA VAL A 134 16.21 11.51 -5.62
C VAL A 134 17.31 12.21 -4.84
N ALA A 135 16.99 13.34 -4.23
CA ALA A 135 17.93 14.17 -3.49
C ALA A 135 17.94 13.88 -1.99
N SER A 136 16.75 13.64 -1.42
CA SER A 136 16.60 13.35 0.01
C SER A 136 15.27 12.68 0.30
N TYR A 137 15.16 12.12 1.50
CA TYR A 137 13.91 11.64 2.10
C TYR A 137 14.01 11.78 3.62
N LYS A 138 12.88 11.63 4.31
CA LYS A 138 12.78 11.53 5.76
C LYS A 138 12.21 10.17 6.15
N LEU A 139 12.51 9.73 7.36
CA LEU A 139 11.80 8.61 7.98
C LEU A 139 10.56 9.15 8.70
N PRO A 140 9.46 8.39 8.74
CA PRO A 140 8.24 8.72 9.48
C PRO A 140 8.48 8.85 10.99
#